data_AF-A0A948ZPK7-F1
#
_entry.id   AF-A0A948ZPK7-F1
#
_cell.length_a   1.000
_cell.length_b   1.000
_cell.length_c   1.000
_cell.angle_alpha   90.00
_cell.angle_beta   90.00
_cell.angle_gamma   90.00
#
_symmetry.space_group_name_H-M   'P 1'
#
loop_
_entity.id
_entity.type
_entity.pdbx_description
1 polymer ?
#
loop_
_entity_poly.entity_id
_entity_poly.type
_entity_poly.pdbx_seq_one_letter_code
_entity_poly.pdbx_strand_id
1 'polypeptide(L)'
;MRTTANPIRRGRRRGLATLELVLALPILLFLMALMVNFGTVASWKVRALCAARHSIWGNRSPRSTANFPRPTGWPPSAGMGVAGLPPVLELDGPRVSSPPLGPPGSIDPNTDVMNPTLGLLQGSADMVRQFPMLGKMGQYHLNAQTELLDNTWDFQRMGLGANTAFRIPTIYILPPAPDQEAWAQAYSNVRNEILGMIFGPVDPRTLEPPIWPLDRETDFITYGQIIQLVEPSWNPASPDFHPWLRGFCSLDTTLADERVYGLDDAPGLIDRIQGNKDRRVSSLAESMSRAFINLYQRAIQAYQSLLGADPPPSAAQRAAMQAEIGQLQQKIDTLNQFLQTFENNHGG
;
A
#
# COMPACT_ATOMS: atom_id res chain seq x y z
N MET A 1 -17.39 91.26 -23.92
CA MET A 1 -17.51 90.72 -22.55
C MET A 1 -16.39 89.70 -22.34
N ARG A 2 -15.48 89.95 -21.39
CA ARG A 2 -14.31 89.10 -21.11
C ARG A 2 -14.72 87.89 -20.25
N THR A 3 -14.49 86.69 -20.76
CA THR A 3 -14.58 85.43 -20.02
C THR A 3 -13.32 85.24 -19.18
N THR A 4 -13.46 85.25 -17.86
CA THR A 4 -12.37 84.97 -16.91
C THR A 4 -12.20 83.46 -16.75
N ALA A 5 -11.10 82.90 -17.28
CA ALA A 5 -10.70 81.53 -17.02
C ALA A 5 -10.04 81.43 -15.64
N ASN A 6 -10.58 80.57 -14.77
CA ASN A 6 -10.10 80.33 -13.42
C ASN A 6 -9.09 79.16 -13.44
N PRO A 7 -7.82 79.34 -13.07
CA PRO A 7 -6.85 78.24 -13.11
C PRO A 7 -7.08 77.27 -11.95
N ILE A 8 -7.44 76.02 -12.27
CA ILE A 8 -7.50 74.92 -11.31
C ILE A 8 -6.07 74.66 -10.80
N ARG A 9 -5.76 75.13 -9.59
CA ARG A 9 -4.55 74.76 -8.86
C ARG A 9 -4.60 73.26 -8.56
N ARG A 10 -3.94 72.44 -9.37
CA ARG A 10 -3.64 71.05 -9.01
C ARG A 10 -2.64 71.07 -7.85
N GLY A 11 -3.17 70.92 -6.63
CA GLY A 11 -2.36 70.70 -5.44
C GLY A 11 -1.46 69.48 -5.63
N ARG A 12 -0.16 69.73 -5.75
CA ARG A 12 0.89 68.70 -5.82
C ARG A 12 0.92 68.01 -4.46
N ARG A 13 0.14 66.94 -4.28
CA ARG A 13 0.18 66.09 -3.07
C ARG A 13 1.62 65.58 -2.94
N ARG A 14 2.37 66.09 -1.97
CA ARG A 14 3.72 65.61 -1.66
C ARG A 14 3.58 64.16 -1.19
N GLY A 15 4.28 63.24 -1.87
CA GLY A 15 4.12 61.80 -1.66
C GLY A 15 4.54 61.40 -0.25
N LEU A 16 3.61 60.85 0.53
CA LEU A 16 3.85 60.21 1.82
C LEU A 16 4.53 58.83 1.68
N ALA A 17 4.84 58.41 0.45
CA ALA A 17 5.35 57.07 0.13
C ALA A 17 6.62 56.67 0.90
N THR A 18 7.55 57.59 1.16
CA THR A 18 8.74 57.29 1.97
C THR A 18 8.43 57.11 3.45
N LEU A 19 7.46 57.85 3.99
CA LEU A 19 7.01 57.69 5.37
C LEU A 19 6.22 56.38 5.54
N GLU A 20 5.33 56.08 4.59
CA GLU A 20 4.60 54.81 4.53
C GLU A 20 5.55 53.61 4.44
N LEU A 21 6.61 53.70 3.63
CA LEU A 21 7.63 52.66 3.51
C LEU A 21 8.38 52.44 4.82
N VAL A 22 8.81 53.51 5.50
CA VAL A 22 9.55 53.41 6.77
C VAL A 22 8.68 52.82 7.88
N LEU A 23 7.38 53.14 7.91
CA LEU A 23 6.43 52.59 8.88
C LEU A 23 6.03 51.14 8.55
N ALA A 24 5.93 50.78 7.26
CA ALA A 24 5.55 49.43 6.84
C ALA A 24 6.70 48.42 6.98
N LEU A 25 7.96 48.85 6.77
CA LEU A 25 9.13 47.97 6.80
C LEU A 25 9.27 47.14 8.10
N PRO A 26 9.18 47.70 9.33
CA PRO A 26 9.28 46.89 10.54
C PRO A 26 8.12 45.89 10.69
N ILE A 27 6.92 46.23 10.22
CA ILE A 27 5.76 45.33 10.23
C ILE A 27 6.01 44.16 9.27
N LEU A 28 6.51 44.44 8.07
CA LEU A 28 6.85 43.41 7.07
C LEU A 28 7.98 42.49 7.56
N LEU A 29 9.03 43.05 8.16
CA LEU A 29 10.11 42.25 8.77
C LEU A 29 9.61 41.38 9.92
N PHE A 30 8.70 41.90 10.75
CA PHE A 30 8.09 41.13 11.83
C PHE A 30 7.22 39.98 11.29
N LEU A 31 6.41 40.22 10.26
CA LEU A 31 5.63 39.16 9.60
C LEU A 31 6.54 38.09 8.98
N MET A 32 7.62 38.49 8.31
CA MET A 32 8.60 37.56 7.77
C MET A 32 9.23 36.70 8.89
N ALA A 33 9.63 37.31 10.00
CA ALA A 33 10.18 36.59 11.15
C ALA A 33 9.17 35.59 11.72
N LEU A 34 7.89 35.96 11.83
CA LEU A 34 6.82 35.06 12.28
C LEU A 34 6.62 33.88 11.32
N MET A 35 6.59 34.12 10.00
CA MET A 35 6.46 33.05 9.00
C MET A 35 7.62 32.05 9.07
N VAL A 36 8.86 32.54 9.19
CA VAL A 36 10.05 31.68 9.32
C VAL A 36 10.01 30.87 10.60
N ASN A 37 9.65 31.49 11.72
CA ASN A 37 9.53 30.81 13.00
C ASN A 37 8.43 29.73 12.95
N PHE A 38 7.26 30.04 12.40
CA PHE A 38 6.18 29.07 12.24
C PHE A 38 6.59 27.89 11.38
N GLY A 39 7.17 28.13 10.19
CA GLY A 39 7.65 27.06 9.30
C GLY A 39 8.70 26.17 9.98
N THR A 40 9.58 26.76 10.77
CA THR A 40 10.60 26.03 11.54
C THR A 40 9.97 25.17 12.63
N VAL A 41 9.06 25.71 13.43
CA VAL A 41 8.34 24.98 14.50
C VAL A 41 7.52 23.84 13.91
N ALA A 42 6.77 24.09 12.82
CA ALA A 42 5.98 23.09 12.13
C ALA A 42 6.86 21.94 11.59
N SER A 43 7.98 22.27 10.96
CA SER A 43 8.94 21.27 10.46
C SER A 43 9.49 20.40 11.58
N TRP A 44 9.86 21.01 12.72
CA TRP A 44 10.31 20.25 13.89
C TRP A 44 9.21 19.42 14.53
N LYS A 45 7.95 19.89 14.53
CA LYS A 45 6.80 19.11 15.00
C LYS A 45 6.58 17.86 14.14
N VAL A 46 6.65 17.98 12.81
CA VAL A 46 6.56 16.82 11.91
C VAL A 46 7.70 15.83 12.19
N ARG A 47 8.94 16.31 12.34
CA ARG A 47 10.07 15.45 12.70
C ARG A 47 9.87 14.76 14.06
N ALA A 48 9.31 15.45 15.05
CA ALA A 48 9.02 14.87 16.36
C ALA A 48 7.94 13.78 16.26
N LEU A 49 6.90 13.98 15.45
CA LEU A 49 5.91 12.93 15.17
C LEU A 49 6.54 11.72 14.47
N CYS A 50 7.43 11.95 13.49
CA CYS A 50 8.18 10.88 12.84
C CYS A 50 9.08 10.13 13.84
N ALA A 51 9.74 10.82 14.77
CA ALA A 51 10.58 10.19 15.79
C ALA A 51 9.74 9.38 16.80
N ALA A 52 8.61 9.91 17.26
CA ALA A 52 7.66 9.19 18.10
C ALA A 52 7.11 7.94 17.39
N ARG A 53 6.85 8.03 16.07
CA ARG A 53 6.45 6.88 15.25
C ARG A 53 7.60 5.88 15.08
N HIS A 54 8.81 6.36 14.86
CA HIS A 54 9.97 5.49 14.77
C HIS A 54 10.20 4.70 16.06
N SER A 55 10.08 5.35 17.23
CA SER A 55 10.28 4.70 18.52
C SER A 55 9.25 3.61 18.80
N ILE A 56 7.97 3.85 18.55
CA ILE A 56 6.93 2.82 18.77
C ILE A 56 7.07 1.65 17.79
N TRP A 57 7.31 1.93 16.51
CA TRP A 57 7.40 0.88 15.48
C TRP A 57 8.67 0.05 15.62
N GLY A 58 9.77 0.65 16.05
CA GLY A 58 11.03 -0.06 16.29
C GLY A 58 11.03 -0.92 17.55
N ASN A 59 10.22 -0.58 18.57
CA ASN A 59 10.07 -1.38 19.80
C ASN A 59 8.88 -2.35 19.78
N ARG A 60 8.24 -2.53 18.62
CA ARG A 60 7.19 -3.54 18.44
C ARG A 60 7.79 -4.93 18.63
N SER A 61 7.18 -5.76 19.47
CA SER A 61 7.64 -7.13 19.69
C SER A 61 7.77 -7.90 18.36
N PRO A 62 8.85 -8.69 18.15
CA PRO A 62 9.96 -8.98 19.07
C PRO A 62 11.15 -8.00 18.94
N ARG A 63 10.97 -6.87 18.24
CA ARG A 63 12.03 -5.89 17.99
C ARG A 63 12.23 -5.00 19.21
N SER A 64 13.46 -4.55 19.40
CA SER A 64 13.83 -3.55 20.39
C SER A 64 14.81 -2.56 19.77
N THR A 65 14.61 -1.27 20.07
CA THR A 65 15.51 -0.20 19.62
C THR A 65 16.61 0.15 20.60
N ALA A 66 16.74 -0.60 21.70
CA ALA A 66 17.74 -0.33 22.73
C ALA A 66 19.17 -0.19 22.17
N ASN A 67 19.49 -0.93 21.10
CA ASN A 67 20.82 -0.94 20.48
C ASN A 67 20.87 -0.25 19.11
N PHE A 68 19.76 0.33 18.62
CA PHE A 68 19.77 1.03 17.33
C PHE A 68 20.21 2.48 17.50
N PRO A 69 21.03 3.01 16.57
CA PRO A 69 21.36 4.42 16.58
C PRO A 69 20.09 5.26 16.42
N ARG A 70 20.07 6.44 17.05
CA ARG A 70 18.97 7.39 16.86
C ARG A 70 18.89 7.83 15.39
N PRO A 71 17.70 8.18 14.88
CA PRO A 71 17.53 8.65 13.51
C PRO A 71 18.48 9.79 13.15
N THR A 72 19.04 9.75 11.96
CA THR A 72 19.96 10.79 11.47
C THR A 72 19.29 12.16 11.52
N GLY A 73 19.96 13.13 12.15
CA GLY A 73 19.44 14.49 12.34
C GLY A 73 18.51 14.67 13.54
N TRP A 74 18.23 13.62 14.31
CA TRP A 74 17.58 13.75 15.62
C TRP A 74 18.59 14.26 16.67
N PRO A 75 18.28 15.29 17.47
CA PRO A 75 19.24 15.87 18.38
C PRO A 75 19.64 14.91 19.51
N PRO A 76 20.93 14.85 19.92
CA PRO A 76 21.36 14.03 21.05
C PRO A 76 20.68 14.41 22.37
N SER A 77 20.36 15.69 22.55
CA SER A 77 19.68 16.22 23.74
C SER A 77 18.16 16.05 23.73
N ALA A 78 17.57 15.57 22.64
CA ALA A 78 16.12 15.35 22.54
C ALA A 78 15.74 13.96 23.04
N GLY A 79 14.62 13.86 23.78
CA GLY A 79 14.09 12.59 24.25
C GLY A 79 13.29 11.87 23.16
N MET A 80 13.34 10.54 23.22
CA MET A 80 12.59 9.64 22.35
C MET A 80 12.38 8.33 23.11
N GLY A 81 11.15 7.83 23.16
CA GLY A 81 10.82 6.66 23.98
C GLY A 81 9.55 5.94 23.54
N VAL A 82 9.29 4.82 24.22
CA VAL A 82 8.07 4.03 24.11
C VAL A 82 7.57 3.71 25.53
N ALA A 83 6.26 3.72 25.72
CA ALA A 83 5.61 3.32 26.96
C ALA A 83 4.36 2.49 26.65
N GLY A 84 4.03 1.54 27.54
CA GLY A 84 2.73 0.88 27.51
C GLY A 84 1.66 1.81 28.05
N LEU A 85 0.49 1.82 27.42
CA LEU A 85 -0.69 2.55 27.89
C LEU A 85 -1.69 1.58 28.52
N PRO A 86 -2.59 2.10 29.39
CA PRO A 86 -3.70 1.31 29.92
C PRO A 86 -4.61 0.78 28.81
N PRO A 87 -5.40 -0.28 29.10
CA PRO A 87 -6.39 -0.79 28.17
C PRO A 87 -7.38 0.27 27.70
N VAL A 88 -7.80 0.17 26.43
CA VAL A 88 -8.80 1.06 25.83
C VAL A 88 -10.20 0.54 26.17
N LEU A 89 -10.99 1.31 26.90
CA LEU A 89 -12.34 0.89 27.34
C LEU A 89 -13.37 0.84 26.20
N GLU A 90 -13.10 1.51 25.07
CA GLU A 90 -14.00 1.60 23.91
C GLU A 90 -13.22 1.39 22.61
N LEU A 91 -13.66 0.44 21.76
CA LEU A 91 -13.02 0.14 20.47
C LEU A 91 -13.00 1.34 19.49
N ASP A 92 -13.97 2.24 19.61
CA ASP A 92 -14.09 3.45 18.78
C ASP A 92 -13.39 4.68 19.39
N GLY A 93 -12.37 4.44 20.22
CA GLY A 93 -11.58 5.53 20.79
C GLY A 93 -10.89 6.35 19.68
N PRO A 94 -10.90 7.71 19.73
CA PRO A 94 -10.23 8.56 18.73
C PRO A 94 -8.71 8.34 18.65
N ARG A 95 -8.17 7.59 19.63
CA ARG A 95 -6.78 7.13 19.77
C ARG A 95 -6.39 6.03 18.78
N VAL A 96 -7.36 5.24 18.33
CA VAL A 96 -7.16 4.13 17.38
C VAL A 96 -8.09 4.38 16.19
N SER A 97 -7.67 5.21 15.23
CA SER A 97 -8.47 5.50 14.02
C SER A 97 -8.44 4.35 13.01
N SER A 98 -8.79 3.16 13.43
CA SER A 98 -9.01 2.02 12.54
C SER A 98 -10.42 1.51 12.82
N PRO A 99 -11.30 1.40 11.81
CA PRO A 99 -12.59 0.78 12.03
C PRO A 99 -12.33 -0.59 12.68
N PRO A 100 -12.94 -0.88 13.83
CA PRO A 100 -12.79 -2.19 14.42
C PRO A 100 -13.23 -3.20 13.37
N LEU A 101 -12.33 -4.10 12.99
CA LEU A 101 -12.73 -5.36 12.37
C LEU A 101 -13.51 -6.09 13.47
N GLY A 102 -14.79 -5.75 13.59
CA GLY A 102 -15.73 -6.46 14.44
C GLY A 102 -15.76 -7.93 14.00
N PRO A 103 -16.12 -8.84 14.91
CA PRO A 103 -16.27 -10.23 14.53
C PRO A 103 -17.22 -10.37 13.34
N PRO A 104 -16.94 -11.28 12.40
CA PRO A 104 -17.94 -11.77 11.45
C PRO A 104 -19.24 -12.02 12.21
N GLY A 105 -20.37 -11.54 11.70
CA GLY A 105 -21.65 -11.48 12.42
C GLY A 105 -22.16 -12.81 12.96
N SER A 106 -21.48 -13.92 12.66
CA SER A 106 -21.76 -15.26 13.19
C SER A 106 -20.62 -15.94 13.98
N ILE A 107 -19.45 -15.31 14.14
CA ILE A 107 -18.25 -15.97 14.70
C ILE A 107 -17.61 -15.11 15.79
N ASP A 108 -17.64 -15.62 17.03
CA ASP A 108 -17.03 -14.94 18.16
C ASP A 108 -15.49 -14.90 18.04
N PRO A 109 -14.86 -13.74 18.28
CA PRO A 109 -13.41 -13.66 18.34
C PRO A 109 -12.95 -14.32 19.64
N ASN A 110 -11.83 -15.03 19.59
CA ASN A 110 -11.17 -15.51 20.79
C ASN A 110 -10.62 -14.30 21.55
N THR A 111 -11.33 -13.84 22.57
CA THR A 111 -10.98 -12.63 23.35
C THR A 111 -9.69 -12.78 24.14
N ASP A 112 -9.17 -13.99 24.34
CA ASP A 112 -7.87 -14.20 24.98
C ASP A 112 -6.71 -13.91 24.01
N VAL A 113 -6.95 -14.06 22.71
CA VAL A 113 -5.95 -13.88 21.63
C VAL A 113 -6.12 -12.54 20.91
N MET A 114 -7.36 -12.16 20.63
CA MET A 114 -7.72 -10.94 19.90
C MET A 114 -8.56 -10.04 20.80
N ASN A 115 -7.90 -9.40 21.76
CA ASN A 115 -8.50 -8.32 22.54
C ASN A 115 -8.01 -6.96 22.03
N PRO A 116 -8.81 -6.20 21.28
CA PRO A 116 -8.41 -4.89 20.77
C PRO A 116 -8.33 -3.82 21.87
N THR A 117 -8.80 -4.11 23.08
CA THR A 117 -8.66 -3.23 24.25
C THR A 117 -7.28 -3.30 24.87
N LEU A 118 -6.46 -4.32 24.59
CA LEU A 118 -5.16 -4.55 25.21
C LEU A 118 -3.99 -4.22 24.27
N GLY A 119 -2.81 -4.01 24.85
CA GLY A 119 -1.58 -3.85 24.07
C GLY A 119 -1.40 -2.47 23.43
N LEU A 120 -2.08 -1.43 23.93
CA LEU A 120 -1.85 -0.07 23.47
C LEU A 120 -0.44 0.38 23.89
N LEU A 121 0.35 0.83 22.92
CA LEU A 121 1.65 1.44 23.12
C LEU A 121 1.58 2.92 22.74
N GLN A 122 2.44 3.73 23.36
CA GLN A 122 2.67 5.12 23.01
C GLN A 122 4.14 5.37 22.72
N GLY A 123 4.42 5.89 21.54
CA GLY A 123 5.70 6.46 21.17
C GLY A 123 5.71 7.93 21.54
N SER A 124 6.80 8.37 22.14
CA SER A 124 6.98 9.76 22.54
C SER A 124 8.28 10.32 21.96
N ALA A 125 8.26 11.61 21.66
CA ALA A 125 9.44 12.39 21.31
C ALA A 125 9.31 13.80 21.88
N ASP A 126 10.37 14.28 22.52
CA ASP A 126 10.42 15.60 23.14
C ASP A 126 11.70 16.34 22.76
N MET A 127 11.59 17.66 22.60
CA MET A 127 12.75 18.52 22.39
C MET A 127 12.50 19.96 22.79
N VAL A 128 13.60 20.66 23.03
CA VAL A 128 13.63 22.10 23.33
C VAL A 128 14.47 22.82 22.28
N ARG A 129 13.95 23.93 21.75
CA ARG A 129 14.56 24.70 20.65
C ARG A 129 14.34 26.20 20.83
N GLN A 130 15.14 27.02 20.18
CA GLN A 130 14.97 28.49 20.15
C GLN A 130 14.35 28.94 18.83
N PHE A 131 13.62 30.05 18.86
CA PHE A 131 13.10 30.66 17.64
C PHE A 131 14.23 31.27 16.80
N PRO A 132 14.38 30.91 15.51
CA PRO A 132 15.51 31.35 14.69
C PRO A 132 15.56 32.87 14.48
N MET A 133 14.42 33.55 14.31
CA MET A 133 14.38 34.99 14.02
C MET A 133 13.90 35.84 15.21
N LEU A 134 13.43 35.20 16.29
CA LEU A 134 12.94 35.87 17.50
C LEU A 134 13.56 35.26 18.76
N GLY A 135 14.89 35.12 18.81
CA GLY A 135 15.60 34.46 19.92
C GLY A 135 15.32 35.05 21.31
N LYS A 136 14.92 36.34 21.39
CA LYS A 136 14.49 36.97 22.65
C LYS A 136 13.15 36.45 23.20
N MET A 137 12.35 35.74 22.41
CA MET A 137 11.15 35.05 22.89
C MET A 137 11.46 33.79 23.70
N GLY A 138 12.74 33.39 23.78
CA GLY A 138 13.16 32.23 24.54
C GLY A 138 13.03 30.92 23.76
N GLN A 139 12.87 29.84 24.50
CA GLN A 139 12.78 28.49 23.96
C GLN A 139 11.32 28.05 23.83
N TYR A 140 11.06 27.22 22.82
CA TYR A 140 9.81 26.47 22.68
C TYR A 140 10.06 24.98 22.92
N HIS A 141 9.04 24.33 23.46
CA HIS A 141 9.03 22.91 23.76
C HIS A 141 8.14 22.20 22.73
N LEU A 142 8.63 21.09 22.19
CA LEU A 142 7.85 20.19 21.37
C LEU A 142 7.68 18.87 22.12
N ASN A 143 6.43 18.43 22.20
CA ASN A 143 6.06 17.11 22.66
C ASN A 143 5.20 16.47 21.57
N ALA A 144 5.62 15.32 21.07
CA ALA A 144 4.91 14.54 20.08
C ALA A 144 4.64 13.15 20.65
N GLN A 145 3.40 12.70 20.51
CA GLN A 145 2.95 11.39 20.92
C GLN A 145 2.23 10.73 19.76
N THR A 146 2.42 9.42 19.62
CA THR A 146 1.66 8.59 18.69
C THR A 146 1.34 7.28 19.37
N GLU A 147 0.16 6.75 19.11
CA GLU A 147 -0.32 5.52 19.72
C GLU A 147 -0.39 4.43 18.64
N LEU A 148 -0.15 3.17 19.04
CA LEU A 148 -0.23 1.99 18.20
C LEU A 148 -0.77 0.85 19.05
N LEU A 149 -1.66 0.05 18.48
CA LEU A 149 -2.05 -1.21 19.08
C LEU A 149 -1.00 -2.29 18.74
N ASP A 150 -0.31 -2.81 19.76
CA ASP A 150 0.60 -3.94 19.68
C ASP A 150 0.21 -5.00 20.71
N ASN A 151 -0.92 -5.67 20.48
CA ASN A 151 -1.34 -6.82 21.29
C ASN A 151 -0.68 -8.14 20.84
N THR A 152 0.52 -8.04 20.23
CA THR A 152 1.39 -9.15 19.82
C THR A 152 0.66 -10.37 19.23
N TRP A 153 0.17 -10.25 18.00
CA TRP A 153 -0.34 -11.39 17.21
C TRP A 153 0.78 -12.21 16.58
N ASP A 154 1.85 -12.43 17.34
CA ASP A 154 2.93 -13.29 16.90
C ASP A 154 2.49 -14.76 16.98
N PHE A 155 3.04 -15.59 16.09
CA PHE A 155 2.63 -16.98 16.00
C PHE A 155 3.02 -17.77 17.27
N GLN A 156 4.09 -17.37 17.96
CA GLN A 156 4.59 -18.08 19.15
C GLN A 156 3.64 -17.91 20.36
N ARG A 157 3.15 -16.69 20.60
CA ARG A 157 2.18 -16.36 21.65
C ARG A 157 0.79 -16.92 21.34
N MET A 158 0.48 -17.09 20.07
CA MET A 158 -0.71 -17.82 19.60
C MET A 158 -0.56 -19.35 19.75
N GLY A 159 0.57 -19.87 20.25
CA GLY A 159 0.80 -21.31 20.38
C GLY A 159 0.99 -22.03 19.04
N LEU A 160 1.28 -21.28 17.97
CA LEU A 160 1.50 -21.82 16.64
C LEU A 160 2.98 -22.14 16.42
N GLY A 161 3.27 -23.16 15.61
CA GLY A 161 4.64 -23.60 15.35
C GLY A 161 5.42 -22.75 14.35
N ALA A 162 4.74 -21.99 13.49
CA ALA A 162 5.37 -21.19 12.43
C ALA A 162 4.54 -19.97 12.06
N ASN A 163 5.18 -18.94 11.49
CA ASN A 163 4.50 -17.73 10.99
C ASN A 163 3.53 -18.03 9.83
N THR A 164 3.73 -19.13 9.11
CA THR A 164 2.87 -19.64 8.04
C THR A 164 1.68 -20.44 8.56
N ALA A 165 1.63 -20.74 9.86
CA ALA A 165 0.54 -21.48 10.45
C ALA A 165 -0.76 -20.67 10.34
N PHE A 166 -1.85 -21.40 10.13
CA PHE A 166 -3.18 -20.82 10.02
C PHE A 166 -3.60 -20.21 11.35
N ARG A 167 -3.85 -18.90 11.34
CA ARG A 167 -4.26 -18.16 12.55
C ARG A 167 -5.75 -18.12 12.77
N ILE A 168 -6.56 -18.38 11.74
CA ILE A 168 -8.03 -18.31 11.81
C ILE A 168 -8.58 -19.15 12.97
N PRO A 169 -8.18 -20.42 13.17
CA PRO A 169 -8.69 -21.24 14.28
C PRO A 169 -8.26 -20.77 15.68
N THR A 170 -7.25 -19.90 15.74
CA THR A 170 -6.72 -19.36 17.00
C THR A 170 -7.36 -18.01 17.33
N ILE A 171 -7.59 -17.20 16.29
CA ILE A 171 -8.19 -15.86 16.39
C ILE A 171 -9.71 -15.94 16.58
N TYR A 172 -10.36 -16.94 15.98
CA TYR A 172 -11.81 -17.10 16.00
C TYR A 172 -12.22 -18.42 16.62
N ILE A 173 -13.32 -18.39 17.38
CA ILE A 173 -13.92 -19.60 17.94
C ILE A 173 -14.74 -20.26 16.83
N LEU A 174 -14.17 -21.29 16.20
CA LEU A 174 -14.85 -22.04 15.15
C LEU A 174 -15.92 -22.95 15.76
N PRO A 175 -17.10 -23.10 15.11
CA PRO A 175 -18.10 -24.06 15.55
C PRO A 175 -17.52 -25.48 15.51
N PRO A 176 -17.85 -26.34 16.50
CA PRO A 176 -17.35 -27.72 16.54
C PRO A 176 -17.83 -28.48 15.31
N ALA A 177 -16.89 -29.03 14.54
CA ALA A 177 -17.17 -29.86 13.38
C ALA A 177 -16.92 -31.35 13.71
N PRO A 178 -17.86 -32.26 13.39
CA PRO A 178 -17.76 -33.67 13.77
C PRO A 178 -16.72 -34.47 12.97
N ASP A 179 -16.33 -34.00 11.77
CA ASP A 179 -15.35 -34.63 10.91
C ASP A 179 -14.49 -33.61 10.14
N GLN A 180 -13.49 -34.10 9.42
CA GLN A 180 -12.51 -33.29 8.69
C GLN A 180 -13.14 -32.51 7.52
N GLU A 181 -14.21 -33.02 6.92
CA GLU A 181 -14.90 -32.40 5.78
C GLU A 181 -15.81 -31.24 6.25
N ALA A 182 -16.53 -31.44 7.35
CA ALA A 182 -17.26 -30.40 8.05
C ALA A 182 -16.33 -29.31 8.60
N TRP A 183 -15.11 -29.67 9.02
CA TRP A 183 -14.10 -28.69 9.45
C TRP A 183 -13.61 -27.83 8.27
N ALA A 184 -13.39 -28.44 7.10
CA ALA A 184 -13.02 -27.74 5.87
C ALA A 184 -14.14 -26.80 5.37
N GLN A 185 -15.41 -27.20 5.52
CA GLN A 185 -16.56 -26.35 5.20
C GLN A 185 -16.72 -25.20 6.19
N ALA A 186 -16.68 -25.46 7.50
CA ALA A 186 -16.74 -24.41 8.53
C ALA A 186 -15.64 -23.37 8.31
N TYR A 187 -14.42 -23.83 8.03
CA TYR A 187 -13.29 -22.97 7.66
C TYR A 187 -13.57 -22.14 6.41
N SER A 188 -14.07 -22.76 5.33
CA SER A 188 -14.37 -22.06 4.08
C SER A 188 -15.42 -20.96 4.26
N ASN A 189 -16.41 -21.21 5.12
CA ASN A 189 -17.44 -20.22 5.47
C ASN A 189 -16.83 -19.04 6.24
N VAL A 190 -16.02 -19.30 7.26
CA VAL A 190 -15.32 -18.25 8.03
C VAL A 190 -14.40 -17.42 7.14
N ARG A 191 -13.62 -18.08 6.27
CA ARG A 191 -12.77 -17.41 5.28
C ARG A 191 -13.60 -16.49 4.39
N ASN A 192 -14.70 -16.97 3.84
CA ASN A 192 -15.54 -16.19 2.94
C ASN A 192 -16.23 -15.01 3.67
N GLU A 193 -16.61 -15.17 4.94
CA GLU A 193 -17.19 -14.10 5.75
C GLU A 193 -16.14 -13.03 6.09
N ILE A 194 -14.92 -13.41 6.47
CA ILE A 194 -13.80 -12.48 6.70
C ILE A 194 -13.45 -11.74 5.40
N LEU A 195 -13.39 -12.44 4.26
CA LEU A 195 -13.20 -11.79 2.96
C LEU A 195 -14.35 -10.81 2.68
N GLY A 196 -15.60 -11.19 2.94
CA GLY A 196 -16.75 -10.30 2.82
C GLY A 196 -16.70 -9.07 3.75
N MET A 197 -16.06 -9.17 4.92
CA MET A 197 -15.87 -8.03 5.84
C MET A 197 -14.74 -7.10 5.42
N ILE A 198 -13.58 -7.67 5.07
CA ILE A 198 -12.44 -6.88 4.57
C ILE A 198 -12.83 -6.15 3.28
N PHE A 199 -13.70 -6.75 2.47
CA PHE A 199 -14.06 -6.25 1.14
C PHE A 199 -15.47 -5.63 1.05
N GLY A 200 -16.30 -5.69 2.09
CA GLY A 200 -17.61 -5.00 2.16
C GLY A 200 -18.56 -5.31 0.98
N PRO A 201 -19.64 -4.54 0.74
CA PRO A 201 -20.58 -4.76 -0.36
C PRO A 201 -19.99 -4.33 -1.73
N VAL A 202 -18.68 -4.42 -1.86
CA VAL A 202 -17.95 -4.16 -3.08
C VAL A 202 -17.59 -5.53 -3.63
N ASP A 203 -18.29 -5.94 -4.69
CA ASP A 203 -18.09 -7.22 -5.36
C ASP A 203 -16.57 -7.49 -5.48
N PRO A 204 -16.04 -8.64 -5.03
CA PRO A 204 -14.63 -8.98 -5.20
C PRO A 204 -14.15 -9.00 -6.66
N ARG A 205 -15.07 -8.89 -7.64
CA ARG A 205 -14.79 -8.62 -9.06
C ARG A 205 -14.60 -7.14 -9.41
N THR A 206 -14.85 -6.21 -8.47
CA THR A 206 -14.89 -4.75 -8.70
C THR A 206 -13.90 -3.96 -7.84
N LEU A 207 -13.25 -4.60 -6.86
CA LEU A 207 -12.05 -4.05 -6.24
C LEU A 207 -10.84 -4.40 -7.11
N GLU A 208 -10.47 -3.52 -8.02
CA GLU A 208 -9.09 -3.42 -8.49
C GLU A 208 -8.39 -2.33 -7.65
N PRO A 209 -7.78 -2.63 -6.49
CA PRO A 209 -6.64 -1.83 -6.07
C PRO A 209 -5.63 -1.89 -7.23
N PRO A 210 -4.96 -0.79 -7.61
CA PRO A 210 -4.09 -0.71 -8.79
C PRO A 210 -2.86 -1.65 -8.79
N ILE A 211 -2.76 -2.54 -7.80
CA ILE A 211 -1.72 -3.56 -7.58
C ILE A 211 -2.27 -5.00 -7.57
N TRP A 212 -3.59 -5.22 -7.53
CA TRP A 212 -4.20 -6.54 -7.72
C TRP A 212 -4.28 -7.10 -9.16
N PRO A 213 -4.22 -6.29 -10.25
CA PRO A 213 -4.35 -6.80 -11.62
C PRO A 213 -3.31 -7.86 -12.01
N LEU A 214 -2.19 -7.96 -11.27
CA LEU A 214 -1.06 -8.82 -11.61
C LEU A 214 -1.12 -10.24 -11.03
N ASP A 215 -1.96 -10.52 -10.02
CA ASP A 215 -1.93 -11.84 -9.35
C ASP A 215 -3.20 -12.67 -9.51
N ARG A 216 -4.31 -12.04 -9.92
CA ARG A 216 -5.64 -12.69 -9.95
C ARG A 216 -6.49 -12.18 -11.09
N GLU A 217 -5.95 -12.25 -12.30
CA GLU A 217 -6.78 -11.87 -13.42
C GLU A 217 -7.92 -12.90 -13.62
N THR A 218 -9.13 -12.38 -13.68
CA THR A 218 -10.41 -13.06 -13.89
C THR A 218 -10.39 -13.95 -15.12
N ASP A 219 -9.69 -13.58 -16.19
CA ASP A 219 -9.52 -14.41 -17.39
C ASP A 219 -8.84 -15.76 -17.07
N PHE A 220 -7.82 -15.80 -16.20
CA PHE A 220 -7.16 -17.06 -15.82
C PHE A 220 -8.11 -18.00 -15.06
N ILE A 221 -9.01 -17.44 -14.26
CA ILE A 221 -10.02 -18.22 -13.53
C ILE A 221 -11.10 -18.70 -14.49
N THR A 222 -11.70 -17.79 -15.27
CA THR A 222 -12.81 -18.07 -16.19
C THR A 222 -12.42 -19.08 -17.25
N TYR A 223 -11.35 -18.80 -18.01
CA TYR A 223 -10.91 -19.72 -19.06
C TYR A 223 -10.25 -20.96 -18.47
N GLY A 224 -9.69 -20.85 -17.27
CA GLY A 224 -9.15 -21.99 -16.58
C GLY A 224 -10.15 -23.08 -16.26
N GLN A 225 -11.36 -22.69 -15.86
CA GLN A 225 -12.47 -23.64 -15.65
C GLN A 225 -12.85 -24.36 -16.96
N ILE A 226 -12.88 -23.65 -18.09
CA ILE A 226 -13.18 -24.25 -19.39
C ILE A 226 -12.07 -25.23 -19.81
N ILE A 227 -10.80 -24.87 -19.62
CA ILE A 227 -9.67 -25.75 -19.92
C ILE A 227 -9.74 -27.02 -19.07
N GLN A 228 -10.10 -26.93 -17.79
CA GLN A 228 -10.23 -28.10 -16.92
C GLN A 228 -11.30 -29.10 -17.34
N LEU A 229 -12.33 -28.67 -18.08
CA LEU A 229 -13.35 -29.59 -18.61
C LEU A 229 -12.75 -30.58 -19.61
N VAL A 230 -11.66 -30.21 -20.30
CA VAL A 230 -10.99 -31.03 -21.31
C VAL A 230 -9.61 -31.53 -20.88
N GLU A 231 -8.92 -30.78 -20.01
CA GLU A 231 -7.61 -31.08 -19.43
C GLU A 231 -7.69 -31.02 -17.90
N PRO A 232 -8.18 -32.07 -17.21
CA PRO A 232 -8.38 -32.04 -15.76
C PRO A 232 -7.11 -31.83 -14.93
N SER A 233 -5.94 -32.11 -15.52
CA SER A 233 -4.63 -31.91 -14.88
C SER A 233 -4.14 -30.46 -14.94
N TRP A 234 -4.84 -29.57 -15.64
CA TRP A 234 -4.43 -28.18 -15.77
C TRP A 234 -4.75 -27.38 -14.50
N ASN A 235 -3.76 -26.62 -14.02
CA ASN A 235 -3.85 -25.82 -12.80
C ASN A 235 -4.31 -24.39 -13.12
N PRO A 236 -5.44 -23.92 -12.56
CA PRO A 236 -6.04 -22.60 -12.81
C PRO A 236 -5.39 -21.47 -12.03
N ALA A 237 -4.25 -21.72 -11.40
CA ALA A 237 -3.50 -20.67 -10.73
C ALA A 237 -3.00 -19.65 -11.77
N SER A 238 -3.44 -18.39 -11.61
CA SER A 238 -2.83 -17.25 -12.30
C SER A 238 -1.32 -17.25 -11.99
N PRO A 239 -0.46 -17.04 -12.99
CA PRO A 239 0.94 -16.76 -12.75
C PRO A 239 1.08 -15.56 -11.80
N ASP A 240 2.04 -15.64 -10.88
CA ASP A 240 2.49 -14.48 -10.11
C ASP A 240 3.37 -13.63 -11.03
N PHE A 241 2.84 -12.48 -11.44
CA PHE A 241 3.57 -11.53 -12.28
C PHE A 241 4.39 -10.53 -11.44
N HIS A 242 4.35 -10.56 -10.10
CA HIS A 242 5.14 -9.64 -9.30
C HIS A 242 6.63 -10.01 -9.35
N PRO A 243 7.48 -9.11 -9.87
CA PRO A 243 8.90 -9.35 -9.83
C PRO A 243 9.36 -9.26 -8.37
N TRP A 244 9.88 -10.37 -7.84
CA TRP A 244 10.32 -10.46 -6.45
C TRP A 244 11.83 -10.29 -6.29
N LEU A 245 12.25 -9.87 -5.10
CA LEU A 245 13.63 -10.08 -4.64
C LEU A 245 13.68 -11.41 -3.88
N ARG A 246 14.07 -12.50 -4.56
CA ARG A 246 14.15 -13.83 -3.92
C ARG A 246 15.09 -13.78 -2.71
N GLY A 247 14.56 -14.10 -1.53
CA GLY A 247 15.36 -14.30 -0.31
C GLY A 247 16.05 -13.04 0.23
N PHE A 248 15.54 -11.84 -0.09
CA PHE A 248 16.15 -10.61 0.40
C PHE A 248 15.56 -10.18 1.75
N CYS A 249 16.35 -10.29 2.81
CA CYS A 249 16.04 -9.77 4.15
C CYS A 249 17.28 -9.06 4.71
N SER A 250 17.64 -7.91 4.14
CA SER A 250 18.73 -7.08 4.66
C SER A 250 18.29 -5.63 4.82
N LEU A 251 18.87 -4.95 5.81
CA LEU A 251 18.76 -3.51 6.01
C LEU A 251 19.95 -2.75 5.38
N ASP A 252 20.91 -3.47 4.80
CA ASP A 252 22.03 -2.87 4.07
C ASP A 252 21.53 -2.25 2.77
N THR A 253 21.62 -0.92 2.68
CA THR A 253 21.17 -0.15 1.51
C THR A 253 21.99 -0.44 0.27
N THR A 254 23.27 -0.75 0.42
CA THR A 254 24.16 -1.08 -0.71
C THR A 254 23.73 -2.41 -1.33
N LEU A 255 23.52 -3.42 -0.48
CA LEU A 255 23.02 -4.72 -0.92
C LEU A 255 21.59 -4.63 -1.49
N ALA A 256 20.75 -3.74 -0.95
CA ALA A 256 19.44 -3.45 -1.50
C ALA A 256 19.54 -2.87 -2.91
N ASP A 257 20.39 -1.86 -3.11
CA ASP A 257 20.62 -1.22 -4.41
C ASP A 257 21.16 -2.23 -5.42
N GLU A 258 22.15 -3.04 -5.05
CA GLU A 258 22.67 -4.12 -5.92
C GLU A 258 21.59 -5.12 -6.36
N ARG A 259 20.63 -5.43 -5.50
CA ARG A 259 19.53 -6.35 -5.84
C ARG A 259 18.45 -5.68 -6.68
N VAL A 260 18.24 -4.38 -6.51
CA VAL A 260 17.26 -3.59 -7.27
C VAL A 260 17.78 -3.26 -8.66
N TYR A 261 18.99 -2.72 -8.77
CA TYR A 261 19.60 -2.31 -10.03
C TYR A 261 20.32 -3.46 -10.73
N GLY A 262 20.73 -4.49 -10.00
CA GLY A 262 21.54 -5.60 -10.52
C GLY A 262 23.03 -5.36 -10.31
N LEU A 263 23.79 -6.45 -10.41
CA LEU A 263 25.25 -6.44 -10.52
C LEU A 263 25.63 -6.83 -11.96
N ASP A 264 26.88 -6.64 -12.36
CA ASP A 264 27.36 -6.91 -13.73
C ASP A 264 26.94 -8.29 -14.27
N ASP A 265 26.83 -9.29 -13.40
CA ASP A 265 26.53 -10.69 -13.75
C ASP A 265 25.11 -11.18 -13.38
N ALA A 266 24.27 -10.36 -12.75
CA ALA A 266 22.95 -10.79 -12.29
C ALA A 266 21.88 -9.72 -12.50
N PRO A 267 20.74 -10.06 -13.15
CA PRO A 267 19.71 -9.08 -13.42
C PRO A 267 19.03 -8.59 -12.15
N GLY A 268 18.92 -7.27 -12.05
CA GLY A 268 18.24 -6.59 -10.95
C GLY A 268 16.73 -6.82 -10.97
N LEU A 269 16.05 -6.21 -10.01
CA LEU A 269 14.59 -6.06 -10.06
C LEU A 269 14.17 -5.22 -11.26
N ILE A 270 14.91 -4.13 -11.55
CA ILE A 270 14.62 -3.22 -12.66
C ILE A 270 14.73 -3.93 -14.01
N ASP A 271 15.79 -4.73 -14.21
CA ASP A 271 15.97 -5.55 -15.43
C ASP A 271 14.78 -6.48 -15.69
N ARG A 272 14.16 -7.02 -14.63
CA ARG A 272 13.00 -7.91 -14.75
C ARG A 272 11.69 -7.16 -14.99
N ILE A 273 11.59 -5.93 -14.50
CA ILE A 273 10.44 -5.06 -14.79
C ILE A 273 10.50 -4.58 -16.23
N GLN A 274 11.61 -3.98 -16.63
CA GLN A 274 11.79 -3.30 -17.92
C GLN A 274 12.17 -4.26 -19.06
N GLY A 275 12.76 -5.41 -18.72
CA GLY A 275 13.45 -6.28 -19.67
C GLY A 275 14.89 -5.82 -19.88
N ASN A 276 15.77 -6.78 -20.16
CA ASN A 276 17.16 -6.53 -20.48
C ASN A 276 17.62 -7.53 -21.54
N LYS A 277 17.76 -7.07 -22.79
CA LYS A 277 18.10 -7.93 -23.94
C LYS A 277 19.53 -8.48 -23.85
N ASP A 278 20.48 -7.67 -23.39
CA ASP A 278 21.88 -8.07 -23.24
C ASP A 278 22.02 -9.27 -22.28
N ARG A 279 21.15 -9.30 -21.27
CA ARG A 279 21.07 -10.38 -20.28
C ARG A 279 19.99 -11.42 -20.58
N ARG A 280 19.30 -11.31 -21.73
CA ARG A 280 18.18 -12.18 -22.14
C ARG A 280 17.07 -12.30 -21.09
N VAL A 281 16.76 -11.19 -20.45
CA VAL A 281 15.68 -11.08 -19.46
C VAL A 281 14.48 -10.46 -20.14
N SER A 282 13.39 -11.22 -20.25
CA SER A 282 12.11 -10.68 -20.71
C SER A 282 11.58 -9.66 -19.73
N SER A 283 10.93 -8.62 -20.26
CA SER A 283 10.24 -7.63 -19.43
C SER A 283 9.00 -8.24 -18.77
N LEU A 284 8.51 -7.56 -17.74
CA LEU A 284 7.24 -7.91 -17.12
C LEU A 284 6.11 -7.91 -18.15
N ALA A 285 6.03 -6.86 -18.96
CA ALA A 285 5.01 -6.72 -19.99
C ALA A 285 5.08 -7.83 -21.05
N GLU A 286 6.29 -8.22 -21.46
CA GLU A 286 6.50 -9.34 -22.38
C GLU A 286 6.04 -10.67 -21.76
N SER A 287 6.49 -10.94 -20.53
CA SER A 287 6.14 -12.17 -19.80
C SER A 287 4.63 -12.31 -19.60
N MET A 288 3.96 -11.22 -19.22
CA MET A 288 2.51 -11.18 -19.08
C MET A 288 1.81 -11.44 -20.41
N SER A 289 2.19 -10.72 -21.47
CA SER A 289 1.56 -10.85 -22.78
C SER A 289 1.66 -12.29 -23.30
N ARG A 290 2.83 -12.92 -23.16
CA ARG A 290 3.03 -14.33 -23.54
C ARG A 290 2.18 -15.29 -22.71
N ALA A 291 2.04 -15.04 -21.40
CA ALA A 291 1.20 -15.86 -20.53
C ALA A 291 -0.28 -15.80 -20.93
N PHE A 292 -0.82 -14.60 -21.23
CA PHE A 292 -2.20 -14.45 -21.69
C PHE A 292 -2.42 -15.06 -23.08
N ILE A 293 -1.48 -14.89 -24.02
CA ILE A 293 -1.56 -15.55 -25.33
C ILE A 293 -1.68 -17.07 -25.16
N ASN A 294 -0.84 -17.66 -24.30
CA ASN A 294 -0.88 -19.11 -24.03
C ASN A 294 -2.21 -19.54 -23.39
N LEU A 295 -2.74 -18.75 -22.45
CA LEU A 295 -4.05 -19.00 -21.83
C LEU A 295 -5.15 -19.01 -22.90
N TYR A 296 -5.22 -17.97 -23.73
CA TYR A 296 -6.26 -17.83 -24.75
C TYR A 296 -6.16 -18.90 -25.84
N GLN A 297 -4.95 -19.28 -26.26
CA GLN A 297 -4.75 -20.38 -27.22
C GLN A 297 -5.28 -21.71 -26.66
N ARG A 298 -5.03 -22.00 -25.38
CA ARG A 298 -5.56 -23.19 -24.72
C ARG A 298 -7.08 -23.14 -24.56
N ALA A 299 -7.63 -21.98 -24.21
CA ALA A 299 -9.07 -21.78 -24.12
C ALA A 299 -9.76 -22.02 -25.48
N ILE A 300 -9.17 -21.53 -26.58
CA ILE A 300 -9.65 -21.82 -27.94
C ILE A 300 -9.63 -23.32 -28.22
N GLN A 301 -8.55 -24.02 -27.89
CA GLN A 301 -8.45 -25.48 -28.07
C GLN A 301 -9.50 -26.24 -27.25
N ALA A 302 -9.78 -25.79 -26.03
CA ALA A 302 -10.82 -26.36 -25.18
C ALA A 302 -12.21 -26.17 -25.79
N TYR A 303 -12.54 -24.95 -26.26
CA TYR A 303 -13.80 -24.70 -26.96
C TYR A 303 -13.94 -25.52 -28.25
N GLN A 304 -12.86 -25.65 -29.03
CA GLN A 304 -12.86 -26.47 -30.24
C GLN A 304 -13.11 -27.96 -29.91
N SER A 305 -12.54 -28.46 -28.81
CA SER A 305 -12.77 -29.83 -28.33
C SER A 305 -14.22 -30.03 -27.88
N LEU A 306 -14.79 -29.08 -27.14
CA LEU A 306 -16.18 -29.12 -26.69
C LEU A 306 -17.19 -29.03 -27.86
N LEU A 307 -16.86 -28.26 -28.91
CA LEU A 307 -17.65 -28.21 -30.14
C LEU A 307 -17.72 -29.56 -30.87
N GLY A 308 -16.69 -30.38 -30.74
CA GLY A 308 -16.61 -31.73 -31.30
C GLY A 308 -17.06 -32.85 -30.36
N ALA A 309 -17.58 -32.53 -29.17
CA ALA A 309 -18.01 -33.53 -28.18
C ALA A 309 -19.28 -34.29 -28.61
N ASP A 310 -19.46 -35.50 -28.05
CA ASP A 310 -20.66 -36.33 -28.23
C ASP A 310 -21.33 -36.59 -26.86
N PRO A 311 -22.62 -36.22 -26.67
CA PRO A 311 -23.52 -35.58 -27.63
C PRO A 311 -23.09 -34.15 -28.00
N PRO A 312 -23.38 -33.70 -29.23
CA PRO A 312 -23.00 -32.37 -29.68
C PRO A 312 -23.71 -31.29 -28.85
N PRO A 313 -23.03 -30.15 -28.58
CA PRO A 313 -23.65 -29.03 -27.90
C PRO A 313 -24.85 -28.49 -28.69
N SER A 314 -25.81 -27.90 -27.97
CA SER A 314 -26.97 -27.26 -28.60
C SER A 314 -26.54 -26.16 -29.58
N ALA A 315 -27.40 -25.82 -30.55
CA ALA A 315 -27.10 -24.77 -31.53
C ALA A 315 -26.74 -23.42 -30.87
N ALA A 316 -27.42 -23.07 -29.76
CA ALA A 316 -27.12 -21.86 -28.99
C ALA A 316 -25.73 -21.91 -28.32
N GLN A 317 -25.37 -23.05 -27.72
CA GLN A 317 -24.04 -23.24 -27.11
C GLN A 317 -22.93 -23.20 -28.18
N ARG A 318 -23.16 -23.79 -29.36
CA ARG A 318 -22.19 -23.75 -30.46
C ARG A 318 -21.95 -22.32 -30.94
N ALA A 319 -23.00 -21.52 -31.11
CA ALA A 319 -22.89 -20.12 -31.50
C ALA A 319 -22.15 -19.29 -30.44
N ALA A 320 -22.43 -19.51 -29.15
CA ALA A 320 -21.74 -18.82 -28.05
C ALA A 320 -20.24 -19.16 -28.01
N MET A 321 -19.88 -20.45 -28.13
CA MET A 321 -18.47 -20.87 -28.16
C MET A 321 -17.72 -20.33 -29.38
N GLN A 322 -18.35 -20.28 -30.55
CA GLN A 322 -17.74 -19.69 -31.75
C GLN A 322 -17.52 -18.18 -31.62
N ALA A 323 -18.47 -17.47 -30.99
CA ALA A 323 -18.31 -16.04 -30.71
C ALA A 323 -17.14 -15.80 -29.74
N GLU A 324 -17.02 -16.62 -28.69
CA GLU A 324 -15.93 -16.53 -27.71
C GLU A 324 -14.56 -16.81 -28.34
N ILE A 325 -14.45 -17.83 -29.20
CA ILE A 325 -13.24 -18.10 -29.98
C ILE A 325 -12.82 -16.87 -30.81
N GLY A 326 -13.78 -16.19 -31.44
CA GLY A 326 -13.52 -14.97 -32.20
C GLY A 326 -12.96 -13.84 -31.33
N GLN A 327 -13.51 -13.63 -30.13
CA GLN A 327 -13.02 -12.62 -29.18
C GLN A 327 -11.63 -12.96 -28.65
N LEU A 328 -11.39 -14.22 -28.29
CA LEU A 328 -10.08 -14.70 -27.85
C LEU A 328 -9.00 -14.50 -28.92
N GLN A 329 -9.33 -14.75 -30.19
CA GLN A 329 -8.41 -14.50 -31.30
C GLN A 329 -8.06 -13.01 -31.43
N GLN A 330 -9.04 -12.11 -31.31
CA GLN A 330 -8.80 -10.67 -31.33
C GLN A 330 -7.90 -10.21 -30.17
N LYS A 331 -8.10 -10.78 -28.97
CA LYS A 331 -7.21 -10.52 -27.81
C LYS A 331 -5.77 -10.99 -28.11
N ILE A 332 -5.60 -12.18 -28.66
CA ILE A 332 -4.28 -12.71 -29.07
C ILE A 332 -3.62 -11.80 -30.10
N ASP A 333 -4.35 -11.37 -31.13
CA ASP A 333 -3.82 -10.53 -32.19
C ASP A 333 -3.36 -9.17 -31.64
N THR A 334 -4.14 -8.59 -30.72
CA THR A 334 -3.78 -7.35 -30.01
C THR A 334 -2.50 -7.51 -29.20
N LEU A 335 -2.36 -8.60 -28.44
CA LEU A 335 -1.15 -8.87 -27.66
C LEU A 335 0.08 -9.14 -28.55
N ASN A 336 -0.09 -9.82 -29.68
CA ASN A 336 0.99 -10.04 -30.65
C ASN A 336 1.44 -8.72 -31.29
N GLN A 337 0.51 -7.83 -31.65
CA GLN A 337 0.85 -6.48 -32.14
C GLN A 337 1.61 -5.68 -31.08
N PHE A 338 1.16 -5.74 -29.82
CA PHE A 338 1.86 -5.13 -28.71
C PHE A 338 3.30 -5.66 -28.61
N LEU A 339 3.50 -6.98 -28.59
CA LEU A 339 4.83 -7.60 -28.53
C LEU A 339 5.73 -7.17 -29.69
N GLN A 340 5.22 -7.11 -30.92
CA GLN A 340 5.98 -6.62 -32.08
C GLN A 340 6.41 -5.15 -31.92
N THR A 341 5.50 -4.27 -31.47
CA THR A 341 5.85 -2.86 -31.22
C THR A 341 6.84 -2.72 -30.07
N PHE A 342 6.72 -3.54 -29.04
CA PHE A 342 7.63 -3.59 -27.90
C PHE A 342 9.04 -4.02 -28.31
N GLU A 343 9.15 -5.09 -29.12
CA GLU A 343 10.43 -5.58 -29.64
C GLU A 343 11.14 -4.52 -30.50
N ASN A 344 10.39 -3.77 -31.33
CA ASN A 344 10.90 -2.72 -32.21
C ASN A 344 11.35 -1.46 -31.45
N ASN A 345 10.60 -1.03 -30.43
CA ASN A 345 10.90 0.20 -29.68
C ASN A 345 11.99 0.02 -28.62
N HIS A 346 12.32 -1.22 -28.25
CA HIS A 346 13.38 -1.53 -27.28
C HIS A 346 14.52 -2.30 -27.94
N GLY A 347 14.64 -2.22 -29.27
CA GLY A 347 15.66 -2.86 -30.11
C GLY A 347 16.67 -1.91 -30.74
N GLY A 348 16.77 -0.67 -30.25
CA GLY A 348 17.75 0.33 -30.67
C GLY A 348 18.76 0.63 -29.58
#